data_AF-A0A6P6WSK1-F1
#
_entry.id   AF-A0A6P6WSK1-F1
#
_cell.length_a   1.000
_cell.length_b   1.000
_cell.length_c   1.000
_cell.angle_alpha   90.00
_cell.angle_beta   90.00
_cell.angle_gamma   90.00
#
_symmetry.space_group_name_H-M   'P 1'
#
loop_
_entity.id
_entity.type
_entity.pdbx_description
1 polymer ?
#
loop_
_entity_poly.entity_id
_entity_poly.type
_entity_poly.pdbx_seq_one_letter_code
_entity_poly.pdbx_strand_id
1 'polypeptide(L)'
;MPRFQAENLEHNKKLYERATAIASRKGCTPSQLALAWVHHQGNDVCPIPGTTKIENLNQNIGALSVKLSAEDMDELESIASAGVKGDRYDPGRGTWRTPETKPLST
;
A
#
# COMPACT_ATOMS: atom_id res chain seq x y z
N MET A 1 -11.00 -3.97 10.42
CA MET A 1 -10.59 -3.56 9.07
C MET A 1 -10.97 -4.65 8.07
N PRO A 2 -11.95 -4.41 7.18
CA PRO A 2 -12.61 -5.46 6.39
C PRO A 2 -11.66 -6.28 5.49
N ARG A 3 -10.60 -5.65 4.96
CA ARG A 3 -9.57 -6.32 4.12
C ARG A 3 -8.80 -7.44 4.79
N PHE A 4 -8.81 -7.51 6.12
CA PHE A 4 -8.05 -8.49 6.91
C PHE A 4 -8.94 -9.52 7.63
N GLN A 5 -10.25 -9.55 7.32
CA GLN A 5 -11.15 -10.62 7.77
C GLN A 5 -10.82 -11.92 7.02
N ALA A 6 -11.02 -13.08 7.65
CA ALA A 6 -10.52 -14.38 7.17
C ALA A 6 -10.70 -14.62 5.65
N GLU A 7 -11.92 -14.51 5.14
CA GLU A 7 -12.22 -14.74 3.71
C GLU A 7 -11.52 -13.72 2.79
N ASN A 8 -11.53 -12.43 3.17
CA ASN A 8 -10.88 -11.37 2.40
C ASN A 8 -9.35 -11.51 2.45
N LEU A 9 -8.82 -11.91 3.60
CA LEU A 9 -7.39 -12.11 3.82
C LEU A 9 -6.85 -13.22 2.93
N GLU A 10 -7.54 -14.36 2.81
CA GLU A 10 -7.11 -15.45 1.92
C GLU A 10 -7.05 -15.02 0.45
N HIS A 11 -8.04 -14.25 -0.02
CA HIS A 11 -8.00 -13.67 -1.37
C HIS A 11 -6.85 -12.67 -1.52
N ASN A 12 -6.73 -11.72 -0.60
CA ASN A 12 -5.73 -10.66 -0.65
C ASN A 12 -4.31 -11.19 -0.53
N LYS A 13 -4.11 -12.30 0.20
CA LYS A 13 -2.82 -12.98 0.32
C LYS A 13 -2.32 -13.49 -1.03
N LYS A 14 -3.19 -14.03 -1.89
CA LYS A 14 -2.80 -14.48 -3.25
C LYS A 14 -2.29 -13.32 -4.11
N LEU A 15 -2.91 -12.15 -4.00
CA LEU A 15 -2.45 -10.93 -4.68
C LEU A 15 -1.08 -10.47 -4.14
N TYR A 16 -0.93 -10.50 -2.81
CA TYR A 16 0.33 -10.17 -2.14
C TYR A 16 1.48 -11.12 -2.53
N GLU A 17 1.21 -12.43 -2.64
CA GLU A 17 2.20 -13.42 -3.05
C GLU A 17 2.70 -13.18 -4.48
N ARG A 18 1.80 -12.85 -5.41
CA ARG A 18 2.18 -12.47 -6.78
C ARG A 18 3.06 -11.23 -6.79
N ALA A 19 2.66 -10.16 -6.08
CA ALA A 19 3.47 -8.95 -5.99
C ALA A 19 4.84 -9.21 -5.33
N THR A 20 4.88 -10.08 -4.32
CA THR A 20 6.13 -10.48 -3.65
C THR A 20 7.05 -11.24 -4.59
N ALA A 21 6.51 -12.11 -5.45
CA ALA A 21 7.31 -12.80 -6.47
C ALA A 21 7.98 -11.82 -7.43
N ILE A 22 7.26 -10.78 -7.88
CA ILE A 22 7.83 -9.69 -8.69
C ILE A 22 8.94 -8.99 -7.89
N ALA A 23 8.68 -8.59 -6.64
CA ALA A 23 9.64 -7.89 -5.80
C ALA A 23 10.95 -8.69 -5.63
N SER A 24 10.84 -10.01 -5.42
CA SER A 24 11.98 -10.91 -5.35
C SER A 24 12.78 -10.96 -6.65
N ARG A 25 12.12 -11.04 -7.83
CA ARG A 25 12.82 -11.00 -9.13
C ARG A 25 13.54 -9.67 -9.36
N LYS A 26 13.00 -8.57 -8.83
CA LYS A 26 13.61 -7.23 -8.90
C LYS A 26 14.65 -6.96 -7.81
N GLY A 27 14.83 -7.87 -6.86
CA GLY A 27 15.76 -7.71 -5.74
C GLY A 27 15.37 -6.57 -4.78
N CYS A 28 14.08 -6.28 -4.64
CA CYS A 28 13.56 -5.21 -3.79
C CYS A 28 12.52 -5.74 -2.79
N THR A 29 12.16 -4.92 -1.80
CA THR A 29 11.08 -5.27 -0.87
C THR A 29 9.70 -5.06 -1.52
N PRO A 30 8.65 -5.78 -1.08
CA PRO A 30 7.30 -5.55 -1.59
C PRO A 30 6.82 -4.10 -1.43
N SER A 31 7.25 -3.42 -0.37
CA SER A 31 6.96 -1.99 -0.15
C SER A 31 7.67 -1.09 -1.16
N GLN A 32 8.92 -1.40 -1.52
CA GLN A 32 9.65 -0.68 -2.56
C GLN A 32 9.01 -0.89 -3.92
N LEU A 33 8.63 -2.13 -4.25
CA LEU A 33 7.92 -2.43 -5.49
C LEU A 33 6.62 -1.63 -5.60
N ALA A 34 5.80 -1.64 -4.55
CA ALA A 34 4.54 -0.90 -4.52
C ALA A 34 4.76 0.61 -4.74
N LEU A 35 5.74 1.20 -4.06
CA LEU A 35 6.04 2.62 -4.21
C LEU A 35 6.62 2.95 -5.60
N ALA A 36 7.48 2.09 -6.14
CA ALA A 36 8.00 2.21 -7.49
C ALA A 36 6.88 2.16 -8.54
N TRP A 37 5.92 1.26 -8.38
CA TRP A 37 4.75 1.18 -9.26
C TRP A 37 3.92 2.48 -9.22
N VAL A 38 3.66 3.04 -8.02
CA VAL A 38 2.94 4.32 -7.91
C VAL A 38 3.69 5.45 -8.61
N HIS A 39 5.02 5.52 -8.48
CA HIS A 39 5.83 6.49 -9.21
C HIS A 39 5.74 6.35 -10.74
N HIS A 40 5.48 5.14 -11.27
CA HIS A 40 5.37 4.89 -12.71
C HIS A 40 3.98 5.23 -13.29
N GLN A 41 2.98 5.54 -12.44
CA GLN A 41 1.61 5.85 -12.92
C GLN A 41 1.51 7.18 -13.69
N GLY A 42 2.49 8.08 -13.55
CA GLY A 42 2.53 9.33 -14.29
C GLY A 42 3.57 10.30 -13.75
N ASN A 43 4.04 11.22 -14.60
CA ASN A 43 4.99 12.27 -14.20
C ASN A 43 4.36 13.32 -13.25
N ASP A 44 3.04 13.31 -13.14
CA ASP A 44 2.21 14.13 -12.26
C ASP A 44 1.83 13.42 -10.95
N VAL A 45 2.32 12.19 -10.73
CA VAL A 45 2.06 11.41 -9.52
C VAL A 45 3.22 11.51 -8.53
N CYS A 46 2.97 12.14 -7.39
CA CYS A 46 3.95 12.26 -6.30
C CYS A 46 3.45 11.53 -5.04
N PRO A 47 3.88 10.28 -4.79
CA PRO A 47 3.51 9.56 -3.58
C PRO A 47 4.14 10.21 -2.34
N ILE A 48 3.36 10.28 -1.26
CA ILE A 48 3.75 10.87 0.03
C ILE A 48 3.76 9.82 1.15
N PRO A 49 4.66 8.80 1.11
CA PRO A 49 4.67 7.73 2.08
C PRO A 49 5.13 8.25 3.46
N GLY A 50 4.26 8.11 4.46
CA GLY A 50 4.58 8.43 5.85
C GLY A 50 5.29 7.29 6.58
N THR A 51 6.19 7.62 7.51
CA THR A 51 6.86 6.66 8.39
C THR A 51 7.31 7.33 9.69
N THR A 52 7.42 6.57 10.78
CA THR A 52 8.01 7.00 12.06
C THR A 52 9.44 6.47 12.27
N LYS A 53 9.97 5.68 11.33
CA LYS A 53 11.26 4.99 11.42
C LYS A 53 12.18 5.39 10.27
N ILE A 54 13.46 5.61 10.56
CA ILE A 54 14.48 6.00 9.58
C ILE A 54 14.77 4.85 8.61
N GLU A 55 14.75 3.60 9.07
CA GLU A 55 14.97 2.42 8.23
C GLU A 55 13.92 2.36 7.11
N ASN A 56 12.67 2.63 7.44
CA ASN A 56 11.58 2.71 6.49
C ASN A 56 11.70 3.91 5.54
N LEU A 57 12.22 5.05 6.02
CA LEU A 57 12.52 6.19 5.15
C LEU A 57 13.55 5.79 4.08
N ASN A 58 14.63 5.12 4.49
CA ASN A 58 15.65 4.62 3.58
C ASN A 58 15.08 3.59 2.59
N GLN A 59 14.18 2.70 3.05
CA GLN A 59 13.46 1.77 2.16
C GLN A 59 12.61 2.52 1.13
N ASN A 60 11.84 3.54 1.55
CA ASN A 60 11.02 4.35 0.65
C ASN A 60 11.87 5.06 -0.41
N ILE A 61 13.00 5.66 -0.01
CA ILE A 61 13.95 6.29 -0.95
C ILE A 61 14.49 5.24 -1.94
N GLY A 62 14.82 4.04 -1.46
CA GLY A 62 15.30 2.94 -2.29
C GLY A 62 14.32 2.50 -3.39
N ALA A 63 13.01 2.78 -3.27
CA ALA A 63 12.04 2.49 -4.32
C ALA A 63 12.34 3.23 -5.63
N LEU A 64 12.98 4.41 -5.57
CA LEU A 64 13.34 5.20 -6.76
C LEU A 64 14.38 4.50 -7.65
N SER A 65 15.13 3.56 -7.09
CA SER A 65 16.13 2.77 -7.81
C SER A 65 15.52 1.53 -8.49
N VAL A 66 14.27 1.18 -8.17
CA VAL A 66 13.60 0.02 -8.78
C VAL A 66 13.17 0.37 -10.20
N LYS A 67 13.69 -0.38 -11.18
CA LYS A 67 13.34 -0.24 -12.60
C LYS A 67 12.30 -1.27 -12.98
N LEU A 68 11.10 -0.87 -13.37
CA LEU A 68 10.05 -1.78 -13.82
C LEU A 68 10.08 -1.87 -15.35
N SER A 69 10.07 -3.09 -15.90
CA SER A 69 9.89 -3.27 -17.35
C SER A 69 8.42 -3.15 -17.74
N ALA A 70 8.11 -3.12 -19.04
CA ALA A 70 6.73 -3.12 -19.51
C ALA A 70 5.98 -4.38 -19.04
N GLU A 71 6.65 -5.54 -19.05
CA GLU A 71 6.08 -6.80 -18.57
C GLU A 71 5.82 -6.79 -17.06
N ASP A 72 6.72 -6.19 -16.27
CA ASP A 72 6.50 -6.02 -14.82
C ASP A 72 5.27 -5.13 -14.57
N MET A 73 5.12 -4.04 -15.34
CA MET A 73 3.98 -3.14 -15.24
C MET A 73 2.67 -3.85 -15.61
N ASP A 74 2.63 -4.60 -16.72
CA ASP A 74 1.45 -5.37 -17.12
C ASP A 74 1.04 -6.41 -16.06
N GLU A 75 2.01 -7.09 -15.43
CA GLU A 75 1.73 -8.04 -14.36
C GLU A 75 1.18 -7.32 -13.11
N LEU A 76 1.73 -6.16 -12.75
CA LEU A 76 1.25 -5.33 -11.64
C LEU A 76 -0.16 -4.78 -11.88
N GLU A 77 -0.47 -4.33 -13.09
CA GLU A 77 -1.81 -3.89 -13.47
C GLU A 77 -2.83 -5.04 -13.43
N SER A 78 -2.42 -6.25 -13.82
CA SER A 78 -3.23 -7.46 -13.67
C SER A 78 -3.54 -7.76 -12.20
N ILE A 79 -2.55 -7.61 -11.29
CA ILE A 79 -2.75 -7.78 -9.85
C ILE A 79 -3.70 -6.70 -9.30
N ALA A 80 -3.51 -5.44 -9.69
CA ALA A 80 -4.35 -4.33 -9.25
C ALA A 80 -5.80 -4.50 -9.71
N SER A 81 -6.00 -4.90 -10.96
CA SER A 81 -7.32 -5.14 -11.57
C SER A 81 -8.07 -6.31 -10.94
N ALA A 82 -7.37 -7.30 -10.40
CA ALA A 82 -7.99 -8.42 -9.68
C ALA A 82 -8.70 -7.99 -8.37
N GLY A 83 -8.40 -6.78 -7.86
CA GLY A 83 -9.14 -6.13 -6.80
C GLY A 83 -8.88 -6.70 -5.40
N VAL A 84 -8.58 -5.82 -4.45
CA VAL A 84 -8.48 -6.16 -3.02
C VAL A 84 -9.90 -6.31 -2.45
N LYS A 85 -10.20 -7.46 -1.85
CA LYS A 85 -11.49 -7.72 -1.21
C LYS A 85 -11.61 -7.03 0.14
N GLY A 86 -12.80 -6.48 0.41
CA GLY A 86 -13.15 -5.77 1.63
C GLY A 86 -12.89 -4.26 1.55
N ASP A 87 -13.77 -3.50 2.21
CA ASP A 87 -13.64 -2.05 2.30
C ASP A 87 -12.36 -1.62 3.02
N ARG A 88 -11.86 -0.44 2.64
CA ARG A 88 -10.66 0.15 3.26
C ARG A 88 -10.87 0.50 4.73
N TYR A 89 -12.09 0.88 5.11
CA TYR A 89 -12.41 1.34 6.47
C TYR A 89 -13.54 0.49 7.06
N ASP A 90 -13.51 0.31 8.38
CA ASP A 90 -14.66 -0.26 9.09
C ASP A 90 -15.84 0.73 9.05
N PRO A 91 -17.08 0.27 8.81
CA PRO A 91 -18.25 1.12 8.93
C PRO A 91 -18.35 1.65 10.37
N GLY A 92 -18.33 2.97 10.55
CA GLY A 92 -18.48 3.62 11.86
C GLY A 92 -17.27 4.37 12.42
N ARG A 93 -16.09 4.35 11.76
CA ARG A 93 -14.90 5.15 12.16
C ARG A 93 -14.99 6.65 11.85
N GLY A 94 -16.16 7.26 12.03
CA GLY A 94 -16.28 8.72 11.94
C GLY A 94 -15.89 9.36 13.26
N THR A 95 -14.69 9.95 13.37
CA THR A 95 -14.23 10.61 14.60
C THR A 95 -15.10 11.80 15.01
N TRP A 96 -15.81 12.40 14.05
CA TRP A 96 -16.85 13.41 14.29
C TRP A 96 -18.05 12.91 15.08
N ARG A 97 -18.20 11.59 15.29
CA ARG A 97 -19.27 11.01 16.11
C ARG A 97 -19.00 11.09 17.61
N THR A 98 -17.74 11.33 18.01
CA THR A 98 -17.33 11.53 19.41
C THR A 98 -16.42 12.76 19.53
N PRO A 99 -16.92 13.98 19.22
CA PRO A 99 -16.13 15.20 19.32
C PRO A 99 -16.15 15.68 20.78
N GLU A 100 -15.37 15.05 21.65
CA GLU A 100 -15.24 15.55 23.02
C GLU A 100 -14.20 16.66 23.10
N THR A 101 -14.61 17.81 23.64
CA THR A 101 -13.70 18.89 24.04
C THR A 101 -13.58 18.84 25.56
N LYS A 102 -12.35 18.83 26.07
CA LYS A 102 -12.12 18.80 27.53
C LYS A 102 -12.78 20.03 28.16
N PRO A 103 -13.65 19.87 29.18
CA PRO A 103 -14.25 21.01 29.87
C PRO A 103 -13.15 21.82 30.57
N LEU A 104 -13.39 23.13 30.71
CA LEU A 104 -12.49 24.02 31.44
C LEU A 104 -12.38 23.54 32.89
N SER A 105 -11.15 23.39 33.39
CA SER A 105 -10.93 23.10 34.81
C SER A 105 -11.40 24.30 35.64
N THR A 106 -12.43 24.10 36.46
CA THR A 106 -12.80 25.00 37.58
C THR A 106 -11.83 24.90 38.73
#